data_AF-A0A1V0ABN7-F1
#
_entry.id   AF-A0A1V0ABN7-F1
#
_cell.length_a   1.000
_cell.length_b   1.000
_cell.length_c   1.000
_cell.angle_alpha   90.00
_cell.angle_beta   90.00
_cell.angle_gamma   90.00
#
_symmetry.space_group_name_H-M   'P 1'
#
loop_
_entity.id
_entity.type
_entity.pdbx_description
1 polymer ?
#
loop_
_entity_poly.entity_id
_entity_poly.type
_entity_poly.pdbx_seq_one_letter_code
_entity_poly.pdbx_strand_id
1 'polypeptide(L)'
;MSLRDRLLNRPRPTGSFPLRVDDDTAARDELERARRLHTMLLLQGGVDESALEQARTDVREAEERLRDCFEFVTLRAVSAADFEALVTAHPPRPDTKDEMYNLDTFPKACFLACVEGELSQEEWERLWDTGLSNAEQIAAGNAAIRVNIRTPDESLPKGWERTEPSG
;
A
#
# COMPACT_ATOMS: atom_id res chain seq x y z
N MET A 1 26.26 -18.25 -5.04
CA MET A 1 25.69 -17.56 -3.85
C MET A 1 24.87 -18.58 -3.08
N SER A 2 25.09 -18.78 -1.78
CA SER A 2 24.43 -19.85 -1.02
C SER A 2 22.97 -19.51 -0.68
N LEU A 3 22.15 -20.50 -0.29
CA LEU A 3 20.79 -20.26 0.23
C LEU A 3 20.83 -19.31 1.43
N ARG A 4 21.78 -19.51 2.33
CA ARG A 4 21.98 -18.66 3.52
C ARG A 4 22.24 -17.22 3.11
N ASP A 5 23.12 -16.98 2.14
CA ASP A 5 23.43 -15.63 1.66
C ASP A 5 22.20 -14.95 1.05
N ARG A 6 21.40 -15.69 0.27
CA ARG A 6 20.17 -15.16 -0.33
C ARG A 6 19.14 -14.77 0.73
N LEU A 7 18.96 -15.60 1.75
CA LEU A 7 17.97 -15.34 2.81
C LEU A 7 18.37 -14.18 3.73
N LEU A 8 19.67 -14.06 4.03
CA LEU A 8 20.21 -13.00 4.88
C LEU A 8 20.27 -11.64 4.17
N ASN A 9 20.49 -11.62 2.86
CA ASN A 9 20.61 -10.39 2.07
C ASN A 9 19.35 -10.06 1.25
N ARG A 10 18.21 -10.70 1.54
CA ARG A 10 16.98 -10.41 0.81
C ARG A 10 16.58 -8.95 1.02
N PRO A 11 16.14 -8.23 -0.03
CA PRO A 11 15.60 -6.88 0.12
C PRO A 11 14.46 -6.86 1.14
N ARG A 12 14.39 -5.78 1.91
CA ARG A 12 13.26 -5.53 2.82
C ARG A 12 12.03 -5.25 1.96
N PRO A 13 10.84 -5.79 2.31
CA PRO A 13 9.61 -5.47 1.61
C PRO A 13 9.39 -3.96 1.51
N THR A 14 8.86 -3.53 0.38
CA THR A 14 8.46 -2.14 0.14
C THR A 14 6.99 -2.12 -0.24
N GLY A 15 6.32 -1.03 0.14
CA GLY A 15 4.95 -0.73 -0.23
C GLY A 15 4.84 0.72 -0.66
N SER A 16 3.78 1.03 -1.39
CA SER A 16 3.46 2.41 -1.76
C SER A 16 2.15 2.80 -1.09
N PHE A 17 2.13 3.96 -0.46
CA PHE A 17 0.96 4.54 0.19
C PHE A 17 0.52 5.80 -0.58
N PRO A 18 -0.66 5.81 -1.20
CA PRO A 18 -1.17 6.98 -1.89
C PRO A 18 -1.63 8.02 -0.86
N LEU A 19 -0.94 9.15 -0.82
CA LEU A 19 -1.31 10.31 -0.04
C LEU A 19 -1.98 11.33 -0.96
N ARG A 20 -3.22 11.71 -0.64
CA ARG A 20 -3.96 12.68 -1.46
C ARG A 20 -3.33 14.07 -1.34
N VAL A 21 -3.10 14.70 -2.48
CA VAL A 21 -2.52 16.06 -2.58
C VAL A 21 -3.47 17.09 -3.21
N ASP A 22 -4.55 16.63 -3.85
CA ASP A 22 -5.58 17.47 -4.44
C ASP A 22 -6.99 16.86 -4.26
N ASP A 23 -8.04 17.61 -4.58
CA ASP A 23 -9.42 17.10 -4.62
C ASP A 23 -9.58 16.11 -5.78
N ASP A 24 -9.85 14.85 -5.43
CA ASP A 24 -9.98 13.74 -6.36
C ASP A 24 -11.42 13.51 -6.85
N THR A 25 -12.39 14.32 -6.41
CA THR A 25 -13.82 14.11 -6.70
C THR A 25 -14.11 14.06 -8.20
N ALA A 26 -13.66 15.07 -8.96
CA ALA A 26 -13.92 15.14 -10.40
C ALA A 26 -13.22 14.01 -11.18
N ALA A 27 -11.99 13.68 -10.78
CA ALA A 27 -11.22 12.61 -11.41
C ALA A 27 -11.84 11.23 -11.14
N ARG A 28 -12.39 11.00 -9.94
CA ARG A 28 -13.15 9.77 -9.62
C ARG A 28 -14.41 9.64 -10.48
N ASP A 29 -15.19 10.71 -10.58
CA ASP A 29 -16.42 10.72 -11.37
C ASP A 29 -16.13 10.48 -12.86
N GLU A 30 -15.03 11.04 -13.37
CA GLU A 30 -14.57 10.79 -14.73
C GLU A 30 -14.14 9.34 -14.95
N LEU A 31 -13.33 8.77 -14.06
CA LEU A 31 -12.91 7.37 -14.14
C LEU A 31 -14.12 6.43 -14.07
N GLU A 32 -15.07 6.70 -13.19
CA GLU A 32 -16.28 5.89 -13.08
C GLU A 32 -17.11 5.95 -14.37
N ARG A 33 -17.29 7.13 -14.97
CA ARG A 33 -17.99 7.29 -16.25
C ARG A 33 -17.28 6.53 -17.38
N ALA A 34 -15.96 6.66 -17.49
CA ALA A 34 -15.17 5.97 -18.50
C ALA A 34 -15.27 4.45 -18.36
N ARG A 35 -15.15 3.92 -17.13
CA ARG A 35 -15.29 2.48 -16.84
C ARG A 35 -16.67 1.96 -17.18
N ARG A 36 -17.73 2.69 -16.81
CA ARG A 36 -19.12 2.32 -17.13
C ARG A 36 -19.34 2.23 -18.64
N LEU A 37 -18.83 3.21 -19.41
CA LEU A 37 -18.91 3.21 -20.87
C LEU A 37 -18.17 2.01 -21.48
N HIS A 38 -16.92 1.78 -21.07
CA HIS A 38 -16.12 0.66 -21.54
C HIS A 38 -16.81 -0.70 -21.27
N THR A 39 -17.34 -0.90 -20.07
CA THR A 39 -18.10 -2.11 -19.74
C THR A 39 -19.37 -2.25 -20.58
N MET A 40 -20.11 -1.16 -20.81
CA MET A 40 -21.31 -1.20 -21.66
C MET A 40 -20.98 -1.62 -23.10
N LEU A 41 -19.90 -1.08 -23.67
CA LEU A 41 -19.46 -1.41 -25.04
C LEU A 41 -19.02 -2.87 -25.16
N LEU A 42 -18.30 -3.41 -24.17
CA LEU A 42 -17.94 -4.84 -24.13
C LEU A 42 -19.16 -5.77 -24.15
N LEU A 43 -20.25 -5.37 -23.48
CA LEU A 43 -21.45 -6.19 -23.36
C LEU A 43 -22.39 -6.09 -24.57
N GLN A 44 -22.31 -5.02 -25.37
CA GLN A 44 -23.31 -4.74 -26.41
C GLN A 44 -23.21 -5.62 -27.67
N GLY A 45 -22.08 -6.26 -27.95
CA GLY A 45 -21.90 -7.17 -29.10
C GLY A 45 -21.99 -6.46 -30.47
N GLY A 46 -20.98 -6.65 -31.33
CA GLY A 46 -20.95 -5.98 -32.64
C GLY A 46 -20.65 -4.48 -32.58
N VAL A 47 -20.09 -4.01 -31.47
CA VAL A 47 -19.52 -2.67 -31.32
C VAL A 47 -18.28 -2.54 -32.22
N ASP A 48 -18.11 -1.36 -32.81
CA ASP A 48 -16.91 -1.00 -33.57
C ASP A 48 -15.67 -1.11 -32.68
N GLU A 49 -14.66 -1.86 -33.15
CA GLU A 49 -13.38 -2.04 -32.46
C GLU A 49 -12.73 -0.69 -32.13
N SER A 50 -12.88 0.30 -33.02
CA SER A 50 -12.37 1.65 -32.78
C SER A 50 -13.04 2.33 -31.58
N ALA A 51 -14.32 2.09 -31.33
CA ALA A 51 -15.04 2.66 -30.19
C ALA A 51 -14.60 1.98 -28.87
N LEU A 52 -14.32 0.67 -28.92
CA LEU A 52 -13.84 -0.05 -27.75
C LEU A 52 -12.42 0.40 -27.36
N GLU A 53 -11.52 0.54 -28.33
CA GLU A 53 -10.15 1.03 -28.09
C GLU A 53 -10.12 2.49 -27.62
N GLN A 54 -11.02 3.34 -28.12
CA GLN A 54 -11.18 4.69 -27.60
C GLN A 54 -11.63 4.66 -26.13
N ALA A 55 -12.67 3.89 -25.78
CA ALA A 55 -13.13 3.78 -24.41
C ALA A 55 -12.06 3.23 -23.45
N ARG A 56 -11.23 2.29 -23.92
CA ARG A 56 -10.07 1.80 -23.17
C ARG A 56 -9.02 2.91 -22.94
N THR A 57 -8.78 3.74 -23.94
CA THR A 57 -7.90 4.90 -23.83
C THR A 57 -8.45 5.91 -22.82
N ASP A 58 -9.74 6.24 -22.90
CA ASP A 58 -10.41 7.15 -21.97
C ASP A 58 -10.32 6.65 -20.51
N VAL A 59 -10.47 5.33 -20.27
CA VAL A 59 -10.28 4.74 -18.94
C VAL A 59 -8.86 4.98 -18.44
N ARG A 60 -7.84 4.69 -19.26
CA ARG A 60 -6.44 4.90 -18.88
C ARG A 60 -6.13 6.37 -18.59
N GLU A 61 -6.58 7.29 -19.42
CA GLU A 61 -6.39 8.74 -19.20
C GLU A 61 -7.11 9.23 -17.94
N ALA A 62 -8.27 8.66 -17.61
CA ALA A 62 -8.96 8.96 -16.36
C ALA A 62 -8.24 8.34 -15.14
N GLU A 63 -7.64 7.17 -15.27
CA GLU A 63 -6.78 6.57 -14.23
C GLU A 63 -5.53 7.40 -13.97
N GLU A 64 -4.89 7.93 -15.01
CA GLU A 64 -3.75 8.83 -14.90
C GLU A 64 -4.13 10.15 -14.20
N ARG A 65 -5.24 10.77 -14.60
CA ARG A 65 -5.74 11.98 -13.91
C ARG A 65 -6.10 11.74 -12.45
N LEU A 66 -6.71 10.59 -12.13
CA LEU A 66 -6.95 10.23 -10.74
C LEU A 66 -5.64 10.00 -9.98
N ARG A 67 -4.64 9.39 -10.62
CA ARG A 67 -3.31 9.16 -10.04
C ARG A 67 -2.64 10.49 -9.67
N ASP A 68 -2.76 11.51 -10.52
CA ASP A 68 -2.15 12.83 -10.29
C ASP A 68 -2.72 13.56 -9.06
N CYS A 69 -3.90 13.17 -8.56
CA CYS A 69 -4.44 13.67 -7.29
C CYS A 69 -3.73 13.10 -6.05
N PHE A 70 -2.77 12.17 -6.22
CA PHE A 70 -2.05 11.50 -5.14
C PHE A 70 -0.54 11.51 -5.33
N GLU A 71 0.18 11.75 -4.23
CA GLU A 71 1.60 11.48 -4.09
C GLU A 71 1.81 10.06 -3.53
N PHE A 72 2.73 9.29 -4.11
CA PHE A 72 2.89 7.87 -3.76
C PHE A 72 4.10 7.68 -2.85
N VAL A 73 3.85 7.74 -1.54
CA VAL A 73 4.89 7.64 -0.51
C VAL A 73 5.43 6.22 -0.44
N THR A 74 6.75 6.07 -0.46
CA THR A 74 7.40 4.75 -0.32
C THR A 74 7.52 4.38 1.15
N LEU A 75 7.07 3.18 1.50
CA LEU A 75 7.25 2.58 2.81
C LEU A 75 8.17 1.37 2.69
N ARG A 76 9.25 1.34 3.45
CA ARG A 76 10.14 0.18 3.53
C ARG A 76 10.03 -0.44 4.91
N ALA A 77 9.83 -1.76 4.96
CA ALA A 77 9.85 -2.50 6.21
C ALA A 77 11.16 -2.26 6.97
N VAL A 78 11.08 -2.13 8.29
CA VAL A 78 12.26 -2.08 9.15
C VAL A 78 12.88 -3.48 9.30
N SER A 79 14.02 -3.58 10.00
CA SER A 79 14.55 -4.91 10.34
C SER A 79 13.56 -5.61 11.29
N ALA A 80 13.59 -6.95 11.35
CA ALA A 80 12.69 -7.67 12.25
C ALA A 80 12.96 -7.29 13.72
N ALA A 81 14.24 -7.10 14.09
CA ALA A 81 14.62 -6.66 15.42
C ALA A 81 14.08 -5.26 15.75
N ASP A 82 14.16 -4.32 14.81
CA ASP A 82 13.65 -2.96 15.02
C ASP A 82 12.11 -2.95 15.11
N PHE A 83 11.42 -3.79 14.35
CA PHE A 83 9.97 -3.92 14.42
C PHE A 83 9.51 -4.44 15.79
N GLU A 84 10.13 -5.52 16.29
CA GLU A 84 9.85 -6.07 17.62
C GLU A 84 10.19 -5.06 18.74
N ALA A 85 11.28 -4.29 18.57
CA ALA A 85 11.66 -3.23 19.50
C ALA A 85 10.60 -2.10 19.52
N LEU A 86 10.06 -1.72 18.36
CA LEU A 86 8.95 -0.77 18.26
C LEU A 86 7.69 -1.31 18.94
N VAL A 87 7.31 -2.57 18.71
CA VAL A 87 6.15 -3.18 19.38
C VAL A 87 6.33 -3.14 20.90
N THR A 88 7.52 -3.50 21.38
CA THR A 88 7.87 -3.47 22.81
C THR A 88 7.82 -2.06 23.40
N ALA A 89 8.22 -1.03 22.64
CA ALA A 89 8.18 0.36 23.06
C ALA A 89 6.74 0.93 23.16
N HIS A 90 5.76 0.27 22.55
CA HIS A 90 4.37 0.69 22.52
C HIS A 90 3.44 -0.42 23.04
N PRO A 91 3.53 -0.79 24.34
CA PRO A 91 2.76 -1.90 24.90
C PRO A 91 1.25 -1.61 24.88
N PRO A 92 0.40 -2.64 24.71
CA PRO A 92 -1.05 -2.48 24.70
C PRO A 92 -1.56 -1.82 25.99
N ARG A 93 -2.59 -0.97 25.87
CA ARG A 93 -3.16 -0.29 27.04
C ARG A 93 -4.08 -1.22 27.84
N PRO A 94 -4.06 -1.15 29.18
CA PRO A 94 -4.98 -1.93 30.00
C PRO A 94 -6.43 -1.54 29.70
N ASP A 95 -7.33 -2.52 29.74
CA ASP A 95 -8.78 -2.35 29.57
C ASP A 95 -9.22 -1.76 28.21
N THR A 96 -8.41 -1.97 27.17
CA THR A 96 -8.73 -1.56 25.78
C THR A 96 -8.83 -2.76 24.84
N LYS A 97 -9.07 -2.49 23.55
CA LYS A 97 -9.03 -3.50 22.48
C LYS A 97 -7.63 -3.72 21.92
N ASP A 98 -6.60 -3.11 22.51
CA ASP A 98 -5.22 -3.24 22.08
C ASP A 98 -4.76 -4.69 22.34
N GLU A 99 -4.47 -5.46 21.29
CA GLU A 99 -4.02 -6.86 21.42
C GLU A 99 -2.50 -6.97 21.50
N MET A 100 -1.79 -6.46 20.49
CA MET A 100 -0.33 -6.62 20.37
C MET A 100 0.46 -5.36 20.76
N TYR A 101 -0.13 -4.18 20.56
CA TYR A 101 0.52 -2.88 20.78
C TYR A 101 -0.53 -1.79 21.00
N ASN A 102 -0.10 -0.64 21.52
CA ASN A 102 -0.93 0.53 21.71
C ASN A 102 -1.39 1.10 20.35
N LEU A 103 -2.69 1.00 20.05
CA LEU A 103 -3.27 1.46 18.79
C LEU A 103 -3.20 2.98 18.58
N ASP A 104 -2.97 3.77 19.64
CA ASP A 104 -2.89 5.23 19.54
C ASP A 104 -1.46 5.70 19.22
N THR A 105 -0.44 4.95 19.64
CA THR A 105 0.97 5.41 19.52
C THR A 105 1.78 4.61 18.52
N PHE A 106 1.53 3.30 18.41
CA PHE A 106 2.33 2.42 17.57
C PHE A 106 2.16 2.70 16.07
N PRO A 107 0.95 2.94 15.51
CA PRO A 107 0.81 3.15 14.08
C PRO A 107 1.61 4.35 13.55
N LYS A 108 1.65 5.47 14.29
CA LYS A 108 2.49 6.64 13.96
C LYS A 108 3.97 6.26 13.98
N ALA A 109 4.44 5.65 15.06
CA ALA A 109 5.84 5.27 15.21
C ALA A 109 6.30 4.30 14.10
N CYS A 110 5.46 3.32 13.77
CA CYS A 110 5.69 2.37 12.69
C CYS A 110 5.77 3.07 11.33
N PHE A 111 4.84 4.00 11.04
CA PHE A 111 4.87 4.79 9.81
C PHE A 111 6.17 5.59 9.68
N LEU A 112 6.55 6.35 10.71
CA LEU A 112 7.75 7.18 10.71
C LEU A 112 9.04 6.36 10.56
N ALA A 113 9.07 5.15 11.10
CA ALA A 113 10.22 4.25 10.94
C ALA A 113 10.31 3.62 9.53
N CYS A 114 9.19 3.57 8.80
CA CYS A 114 9.13 2.94 7.47
C CYS A 114 9.20 3.94 6.31
N VAL A 115 8.79 5.18 6.53
CA VAL A 115 8.63 6.16 5.46
C VAL A 115 9.97 6.53 4.85
N GLU A 116 10.04 6.49 3.53
CA GLU A 116 11.17 6.98 2.73
C GLU A 116 10.71 8.19 1.91
N GLY A 117 11.62 9.15 1.69
CA GLY A 117 11.31 10.31 0.87
C GLY A 117 12.28 11.47 1.12
N GLU A 118 11.94 12.62 0.54
CA GLU A 118 12.73 13.85 0.64
C GLU A 118 12.49 14.61 1.95
N LEU A 119 11.33 14.41 2.58
CA LEU A 119 11.01 15.03 3.86
C LEU A 119 11.85 14.40 4.98
N SER A 120 12.33 15.26 5.87
CA SER A 120 12.93 14.88 7.13
C SER A 120 11.91 14.22 8.07
N GLN A 121 12.41 13.52 9.09
CA GLN A 121 11.55 12.88 10.08
C GLN A 121 10.63 13.89 10.80
N GLU A 122 11.14 15.08 11.13
CA GLU A 122 10.35 16.15 11.77
C GLU A 122 9.24 16.68 10.84
N GLU A 123 9.49 16.73 9.53
CA GLU A 123 8.48 17.13 8.55
C GLU A 123 7.39 16.08 8.39
N TRP A 124 7.76 14.79 8.38
CA TRP A 124 6.77 13.70 8.40
C TRP A 124 5.94 13.70 9.68
N GLU A 125 6.55 13.96 10.83
CA GLU A 125 5.84 14.09 12.10
C GLU A 125 4.84 15.25 12.06
N ARG A 126 5.26 16.41 11.54
CA ARG A 126 4.37 17.57 11.38
C ARG A 126 3.23 17.26 10.42
N LEU A 127 3.51 16.62 9.29
CA LEU A 127 2.49 16.21 8.33
C LEU A 127 1.49 15.26 8.96
N TRP A 128 1.96 14.26 9.72
CA TRP A 128 1.10 13.35 10.47
C TRP A 128 0.14 14.11 11.40
N ASP A 129 0.69 15.02 12.21
CA ASP A 129 -0.08 15.68 13.28
C ASP A 129 -1.05 16.75 12.76
N THR A 130 -0.74 17.39 11.63
CA THR A 130 -1.48 18.58 11.16
C THR A 130 -2.04 18.48 9.75
N GLY A 131 -1.43 17.66 8.89
CA GLY A 131 -1.80 17.55 7.47
C GLY A 131 -2.65 16.34 7.13
N LEU A 132 -2.60 15.27 7.95
CA LEU A 132 -3.40 14.06 7.73
C LEU A 132 -4.71 14.12 8.51
N SER A 133 -5.81 13.78 7.85
CA SER A 133 -7.05 13.43 8.53
C SER A 133 -6.89 12.14 9.35
N ASN A 134 -7.77 11.93 10.33
CA ASN A 134 -7.76 10.70 11.14
C ASN A 134 -7.86 9.43 10.29
N ALA A 135 -8.64 9.46 9.19
CA ALA A 135 -8.74 8.32 8.28
C ALA A 135 -7.43 8.05 7.53
N GLU A 136 -6.73 9.10 7.09
CA GLU A 136 -5.43 8.99 6.43
C GLU A 136 -4.36 8.49 7.41
N GLN A 137 -4.34 8.95 8.67
CA GLN A 137 -3.45 8.45 9.71
C GLN A 137 -3.65 6.94 9.94
N ILE A 138 -4.89 6.50 10.10
CA ILE A 138 -5.23 5.07 10.26
C ILE A 138 -4.75 4.27 9.03
N ALA A 139 -5.02 4.77 7.82
CA ALA A 139 -4.64 4.10 6.59
C ALA A 139 -3.11 4.00 6.43
N ALA A 140 -2.39 5.08 6.73
CA ALA A 140 -0.93 5.16 6.66
C ALA A 140 -0.26 4.22 7.67
N GLY A 141 -0.71 4.24 8.93
CA GLY A 141 -0.24 3.34 9.97
C GLY A 141 -0.48 1.87 9.61
N ASN A 142 -1.67 1.53 9.12
CA ASN A 142 -1.98 0.18 8.66
C ASN A 142 -1.12 -0.26 7.45
N ALA A 143 -0.81 0.66 6.54
CA ALA A 143 0.09 0.37 5.42
C ALA A 143 1.52 0.06 5.90
N ALA A 144 2.04 0.83 6.85
CA ALA A 144 3.35 0.59 7.47
C ALA A 144 3.38 -0.71 8.26
N ILE A 145 2.31 -1.05 8.97
CA ILE A 145 2.20 -2.34 9.67
C ILE A 145 2.20 -3.50 8.67
N ARG A 146 1.39 -3.42 7.60
CA ARG A 146 1.34 -4.47 6.56
C ARG A 146 2.69 -4.75 5.92
N VAL A 147 3.51 -3.72 5.66
CA VAL A 147 4.84 -3.93 5.05
C VAL A 147 5.78 -4.71 5.99
N ASN A 148 5.57 -4.62 7.31
CA ASN A 148 6.39 -5.29 8.32
C ASN A 148 5.91 -6.69 8.73
N ILE A 149 4.60 -6.98 8.70
CA ILE A 149 4.06 -8.29 9.12
C ILE A 149 4.61 -9.44 8.25
N ARG A 150 5.09 -9.15 7.03
CA ARG A 150 5.76 -10.12 6.14
C ARG A 150 4.96 -11.42 6.00
N THR A 151 3.63 -11.31 5.97
CA THR A 151 2.75 -12.47 5.84
C THR A 151 3.18 -13.27 4.62
N PRO A 152 3.46 -14.58 4.74
CA PRO A 152 3.67 -15.44 3.60
C PRO A 152 2.52 -15.27 2.61
N ASP A 153 2.84 -15.27 1.32
CA ASP A 153 1.81 -15.12 0.30
C ASP A 153 0.93 -16.37 0.26
N GLU A 154 -0.25 -16.28 0.86
CA GLU A 154 -1.23 -17.37 0.87
C GLU A 154 -1.90 -17.58 -0.50
N SER A 155 -1.70 -16.66 -1.46
CA SER A 155 -2.19 -16.80 -2.83
C SER A 155 -1.34 -17.74 -3.69
N LEU A 156 -0.22 -18.24 -3.14
CA LEU A 156 0.60 -19.24 -3.81
C LEU A 156 -0.22 -20.52 -4.06
N PRO A 157 -0.32 -20.98 -5.33
CA PRO A 157 -1.11 -22.16 -5.67
C PRO A 157 -0.68 -23.39 -4.87
N LYS A 158 -1.64 -24.19 -4.41
CA LYS A 158 -1.36 -25.47 -3.75
C LYS A 158 -0.51 -26.37 -4.67
N GLY A 159 0.63 -26.85 -4.19
CA GLY A 159 1.54 -27.69 -4.98
C GLY A 159 2.55 -26.93 -5.85
N TRP A 160 2.72 -25.62 -5.65
CA TRP A 160 3.77 -24.83 -6.31
C TRP A 160 5.20 -25.15 -5.83
N GLU A 161 5.33 -25.92 -4.74
CA GLU A 161 6.61 -26.42 -4.26
C GLU A 161 7.22 -27.35 -5.32
N ARG A 162 8.35 -26.95 -5.92
CA ARG A 162 9.13 -27.84 -6.78
C ARG A 162 9.63 -29.02 -5.94
N THR A 163 8.91 -30.13 -5.97
CA THR A 163 9.43 -31.42 -5.56
C THR A 163 10.44 -31.86 -6.64
N GLU A 164 11.73 -31.61 -6.42
CA GLU A 164 12.75 -32.30 -7.21
C GLU A 164 12.63 -33.80 -6.91
N PRO A 165 12.63 -34.68 -7.93
CA PRO A 165 12.65 -36.11 -7.68
C PRO A 165 13.98 -36.45 -6.99
N SER A 166 13.89 -37.04 -5.80
CA SER A 166 15.03 -37.64 -5.11
C SER A 166 15.68 -38.67 -6.03
N GLY A 167 16.82 -38.31 -6.62
CA GLY A 167 17.72 -39.24 -7.31
C GLY A 167 18.59 -40.01 -6.32
#